data_AF-A0A6P2C759-F1
#
_entry.id   AF-A0A6P2C759-F1
#
_cell.length_a   1.000
_cell.length_b   1.000
_cell.length_c   1.000
_cell.angle_alpha   90.00
_cell.angle_beta   90.00
_cell.angle_gamma   90.00
#
_symmetry.space_group_name_H-M   'P 1'
#
loop_
_entity.id
_entity.type
_entity.pdbx_description
1 polymer ?
#
loop_
_entity_poly.entity_id
_entity_poly.type
_entity_poly.pdbx_seq_one_letter_code
_entity_poly.pdbx_strand_id
1 'polypeptide(L)'
;MARPEKPVRGTGPGADLARLLRRLRAQARMDYRSLAAKAGFAASTLAAAAAGGSPPTLDVALAFGGACGAAGPDLDEIKRLRELAVSVDQESERTWRVRETARAVDRARARSTPKKKRPVSQPAPDPDGSSAQFMRQLRALRVWDGEPSSREIAHRAIRARSYEMPPSRTTISEALSPRRGHLPALSVVRAIVDACSGPVDDWTDAWRAIRLRELGYEGEGEGEAQLG
;
A
#
# COMPACT_ATOMS: atom_id res chain seq x y z
N MET A 1 -46.89 10.97 28.85
CA MET A 1 -46.39 9.60 29.10
C MET A 1 -44.89 9.56 28.83
N ALA A 2 -44.10 8.94 29.69
CA ALA A 2 -42.67 8.78 29.46
C ALA A 2 -42.43 7.87 28.24
N ARG A 3 -41.50 8.24 27.37
CA ARG A 3 -41.10 7.42 26.21
C ARG A 3 -40.62 6.05 26.71
N PRO A 4 -41.08 4.93 26.13
CA PRO A 4 -40.63 3.60 26.54
C PRO A 4 -39.12 3.47 26.35
N GLU A 5 -38.47 2.88 27.33
CA GLU A 5 -37.02 2.65 27.29
C GLU A 5 -36.67 1.67 26.17
N LYS A 6 -35.59 1.96 25.44
CA LYS A 6 -35.05 1.01 24.46
C LYS A 6 -34.57 -0.28 25.18
N PRO A 7 -34.73 -1.46 24.57
CA PRO A 7 -34.22 -2.70 25.13
C PRO A 7 -32.71 -2.59 25.41
N VAL A 8 -32.26 -3.10 26.57
CA VAL A 8 -30.82 -3.27 26.83
C VAL A 8 -30.29 -4.27 25.82
N ARG A 9 -29.45 -3.82 24.87
CA ARG A 9 -28.87 -4.67 23.84
C ARG A 9 -27.55 -5.26 24.37
N GLY A 10 -27.37 -6.56 24.22
CA GLY A 10 -26.13 -7.25 24.58
C GLY A 10 -26.26 -8.25 25.73
N THR A 11 -25.20 -9.02 25.90
CA THR A 11 -25.00 -10.04 26.94
C THR A 11 -23.78 -9.69 27.78
N GLY A 12 -23.74 -10.14 29.04
CA GLY A 12 -22.62 -9.91 29.95
C GLY A 12 -22.89 -8.91 31.08
N PRO A 13 -21.90 -8.68 31.95
CA PRO A 13 -22.09 -8.06 33.27
C PRO A 13 -22.62 -6.62 33.22
N GLY A 14 -22.24 -5.84 32.20
CA GLY A 14 -22.77 -4.47 32.02
C GLY A 14 -24.25 -4.46 31.63
N ALA A 15 -24.68 -5.40 30.79
CA ALA A 15 -26.09 -5.56 30.42
C ALA A 15 -26.89 -6.12 31.60
N ASP A 16 -26.32 -7.03 32.38
CA ASP A 16 -26.93 -7.58 33.59
C ASP A 16 -27.12 -6.51 34.66
N LEU A 17 -26.11 -5.66 34.89
CA LEU A 17 -26.19 -4.50 35.78
C LEU A 17 -27.29 -3.53 35.34
N ALA A 18 -27.36 -3.19 34.05
CA ALA A 18 -28.39 -2.30 33.52
C ALA A 18 -29.81 -2.89 33.72
N ARG A 19 -29.97 -4.20 33.53
CA ARG A 19 -31.25 -4.90 33.79
C ARG A 19 -31.60 -4.90 35.28
N LEU A 20 -30.63 -5.09 36.17
CA LEU A 20 -30.82 -5.01 37.63
C LEU A 20 -31.30 -3.61 38.04
N LEU A 21 -30.61 -2.55 37.60
CA LEU A 21 -31.01 -1.17 37.89
C LEU A 21 -32.41 -0.83 37.38
N ARG A 22 -32.76 -1.26 36.15
CA ARG A 22 -34.12 -1.07 35.62
C ARG A 22 -35.18 -1.82 36.43
N ARG A 23 -34.88 -3.02 36.91
CA ARG A 23 -35.77 -3.82 37.77
C ARG A 23 -36.02 -3.10 39.09
N LEU A 24 -34.96 -2.61 39.76
CA LEU A 24 -35.06 -1.87 41.01
C LEU A 24 -35.87 -0.57 40.83
N ARG A 25 -35.63 0.17 39.74
CA ARG A 25 -36.40 1.37 39.41
C ARG A 25 -37.89 1.08 39.18
N ALA A 26 -38.19 -0.01 38.48
CA ALA A 26 -39.57 -0.43 38.21
C ALA A 26 -40.29 -0.84 39.50
N GLN A 27 -39.62 -1.56 40.41
CA GLN A 27 -40.14 -1.92 41.73
C GLN A 27 -40.42 -0.69 42.60
N ALA A 28 -39.51 0.29 42.58
CA ALA A 28 -39.68 1.58 43.26
C ALA A 28 -40.70 2.52 42.59
N ARG A 29 -41.20 2.17 41.39
CA ARG A 29 -42.12 2.97 40.56
C ARG A 29 -41.63 4.41 40.32
N MET A 30 -40.32 4.62 40.21
CA MET A 30 -39.73 5.94 40.01
C MET A 30 -39.49 6.27 38.54
N ASP A 31 -39.78 7.51 38.14
CA ASP A 31 -39.30 8.08 36.89
C ASP A 31 -37.86 8.62 37.04
N TYR A 32 -37.17 8.87 35.92
CA TYR A 32 -35.79 9.37 35.98
C TYR A 32 -35.67 10.76 36.63
N ARG A 33 -36.74 11.56 36.60
CA ARG A 33 -36.75 12.89 37.20
C ARG A 33 -36.76 12.82 38.72
N SER A 34 -37.65 12.00 39.29
CA SER A 34 -37.74 11.76 40.73
C SER A 34 -36.51 10.99 41.22
N LEU A 35 -36.00 10.06 40.40
CA LEU A 35 -34.76 9.35 40.71
C LEU A 35 -33.57 10.31 40.76
N ALA A 36 -33.44 11.24 39.81
CA ALA A 36 -32.41 12.26 39.80
C ALA A 36 -32.44 13.15 41.05
N ALA A 37 -33.65 13.58 41.45
CA ALA A 37 -33.83 14.39 42.66
C ALA A 37 -33.38 13.66 43.94
N LYS A 38 -33.61 12.34 44.02
CA LYS A 38 -33.28 11.52 45.19
C LYS A 38 -31.82 11.03 45.19
N ALA A 39 -31.27 10.71 44.02
CA ALA A 39 -29.92 10.17 43.87
C ALA A 39 -28.84 11.26 43.78
N GLY A 40 -29.21 12.53 43.52
CA GLY A 40 -28.26 13.63 43.39
C GLY A 40 -27.47 13.65 42.08
N PHE A 41 -27.90 12.89 41.07
CA PHE A 41 -27.27 12.82 39.75
C PHE A 41 -28.23 13.24 38.64
N ALA A 42 -27.70 13.72 37.51
CA ALA A 42 -28.51 14.10 36.37
C ALA A 42 -29.33 12.91 35.81
N ALA A 43 -30.56 13.18 35.38
CA ALA A 43 -31.45 12.17 34.80
C ALA A 43 -30.83 11.49 33.57
N SER A 44 -30.03 12.21 32.78
CA SER A 44 -29.28 11.67 31.63
C SER A 44 -28.21 10.66 32.05
N THR A 45 -27.48 10.92 33.14
CA THR A 45 -26.47 10.01 33.70
C THR A 45 -27.10 8.72 34.20
N LEU A 46 -28.22 8.81 34.91
CA LEU A 46 -28.95 7.65 35.42
C LEU A 46 -29.58 6.84 34.27
N ALA A 47 -30.10 7.50 33.24
CA ALA A 47 -30.61 6.85 32.04
C ALA A 47 -29.48 6.15 31.25
N ALA A 48 -28.29 6.75 31.19
CA ALA A 48 -27.12 6.13 30.57
C ALA A 48 -26.65 4.88 31.35
N ALA A 49 -26.62 4.95 32.68
CA ALA A 49 -26.32 3.80 33.55
C ALA A 49 -27.29 2.64 33.32
N ALA A 50 -28.58 2.94 33.15
CA ALA A 50 -29.61 1.96 32.82
C ALA A 50 -29.63 1.54 31.33
N ALA A 51 -28.87 2.19 30.45
CA ALA A 51 -28.79 1.83 29.03
C ALA A 51 -27.86 0.63 28.78
N GLY A 52 -26.85 0.44 29.61
CA GLY A 52 -25.89 -0.66 29.51
C GLY A 52 -24.83 -0.49 28.41
N GLY A 53 -24.57 0.75 27.96
CA GLY A 53 -23.55 1.03 26.94
C GLY A 53 -22.11 1.04 27.49
N SER A 54 -21.93 1.52 28.73
CA SER A 54 -20.65 1.54 29.43
C SER A 54 -20.91 1.40 30.95
N PRO A 55 -19.98 0.82 31.72
CA PRO A 55 -20.16 0.66 33.16
C PRO A 55 -20.23 2.03 33.86
N PRO A 56 -21.25 2.29 34.70
CA PRO A 56 -21.32 3.52 35.50
C PRO A 56 -20.21 3.57 36.56
N THR A 57 -19.95 4.78 37.07
CA THR A 57 -19.14 4.93 38.29
C THR A 57 -19.83 4.26 39.47
N LEU A 58 -19.02 3.85 40.47
CA LEU A 58 -19.55 3.15 41.64
C LEU A 58 -20.59 4.01 42.38
N ASP A 59 -20.31 5.30 42.55
CA ASP A 59 -21.21 6.24 43.23
C ASP A 59 -22.57 6.35 42.52
N VAL A 60 -22.57 6.44 41.19
CA VAL A 60 -23.81 6.50 40.40
C VAL A 60 -24.60 5.20 40.55
N ALA A 61 -23.94 4.05 40.51
CA ALA A 61 -24.61 2.75 40.63
C ALA A 61 -25.23 2.55 42.03
N LEU A 62 -24.50 2.91 43.09
CA LEU A 62 -24.98 2.82 44.46
C LEU A 62 -26.07 3.85 44.77
N ALA A 63 -25.92 5.10 44.31
CA ALA A 63 -26.94 6.12 44.49
C ALA A 63 -28.23 5.78 43.74
N PHE A 64 -28.13 5.18 42.54
CA PHE A 64 -29.29 4.67 41.81
C PHE A 64 -30.00 3.59 42.64
N GLY A 65 -29.28 2.54 43.05
CA GLY A 65 -29.84 1.44 43.85
C GLY A 65 -30.44 1.93 45.16
N GLY A 66 -29.70 2.75 45.92
CA GLY A 66 -30.13 3.31 47.19
C GLY A 66 -31.35 4.22 47.07
N ALA A 67 -31.42 5.06 46.02
CA ALA A 67 -32.60 5.87 45.75
C ALA A 67 -33.84 5.01 45.43
N CYS A 68 -33.66 3.86 44.78
CA CYS A 68 -34.71 2.86 44.54
C CYS A 68 -35.02 1.98 45.76
N GLY A 69 -34.29 2.12 46.88
CA GLY A 69 -34.52 1.33 48.09
C GLY A 69 -33.89 -0.07 48.08
N ALA A 70 -32.85 -0.28 47.26
CA ALA A 70 -32.06 -1.51 47.26
C ALA A 70 -31.48 -1.81 48.65
N ALA A 71 -31.57 -3.07 49.09
CA ALA A 71 -31.02 -3.53 50.36
C ALA A 71 -29.57 -4.03 50.20
N GLY A 72 -28.92 -4.42 51.30
CA GLY A 72 -27.53 -4.90 51.32
C GLY A 72 -27.19 -5.89 50.19
N PRO A 73 -27.94 -6.99 50.02
CA PRO A 73 -27.68 -7.97 48.96
C PRO A 73 -27.77 -7.39 47.54
N ASP A 74 -28.71 -6.49 47.29
CA ASP A 74 -28.86 -5.84 45.98
C ASP A 74 -27.70 -4.87 45.70
N LEU A 75 -27.25 -4.14 46.72
CA LEU A 75 -26.12 -3.22 46.62
C LEU A 75 -24.80 -3.98 46.40
N ASP A 76 -24.64 -5.15 47.01
CA ASP A 76 -23.47 -6.00 46.80
C ASP A 76 -23.47 -6.63 45.39
N GLU A 77 -24.62 -7.03 44.87
CA GLU A 77 -24.74 -7.48 43.49
C GLU A 77 -24.48 -6.34 42.49
N ILE A 78 -24.93 -5.12 42.78
CA ILE A 78 -24.59 -3.92 41.98
C ILE A 78 -23.07 -3.73 41.92
N LYS A 79 -22.37 -3.81 43.07
CA LYS A 79 -20.90 -3.68 43.11
C LYS A 79 -20.22 -4.75 42.27
N ARG A 80 -20.62 -6.00 42.46
CA ARG A 80 -20.06 -7.17 41.77
C ARG A 80 -20.24 -7.08 40.26
N LEU A 81 -21.45 -6.81 39.79
CA LEU A 81 -21.74 -6.68 38.36
C LEU A 81 -21.00 -5.50 37.74
N ARG A 82 -20.88 -4.38 38.47
CA ARG A 82 -20.09 -3.21 38.01
C ARG A 82 -18.62 -3.56 37.88
N GLU A 83 -18.03 -4.26 38.85
CA GLU A 83 -16.62 -4.65 38.80
C GLU A 83 -16.32 -5.59 37.62
N LEU A 84 -17.18 -6.59 37.39
CA LEU A 84 -17.09 -7.46 36.23
C LEU A 84 -17.26 -6.67 34.92
N ALA A 85 -18.19 -5.72 34.88
CA ALA A 85 -18.40 -4.86 33.72
C ALA A 85 -17.18 -3.98 33.41
N VAL A 86 -16.55 -3.40 34.43
CA VAL A 86 -15.31 -2.63 34.27
C VAL A 86 -14.16 -3.51 33.79
N SER A 87 -14.06 -4.74 34.29
CA SER A 87 -13.02 -5.67 33.86
C SER A 87 -13.17 -6.03 32.37
N VAL A 88 -14.40 -6.31 31.92
CA VAL A 88 -14.70 -6.60 30.51
C VAL A 88 -14.46 -5.39 29.62
N ASP A 89 -14.83 -4.19 30.08
CA ASP A 89 -14.60 -2.93 29.36
C ASP A 89 -13.11 -2.63 29.22
N GLN A 90 -12.33 -2.78 30.30
CA GLN A 90 -10.87 -2.62 30.28
C GLN A 90 -10.18 -3.63 29.36
N GLU A 91 -10.63 -4.88 29.35
CA GLU A 91 -10.10 -5.90 28.44
C GLU A 91 -10.45 -5.58 26.97
N SER A 92 -11.67 -5.08 26.71
CA SER A 92 -12.09 -4.62 25.38
C SER A 92 -11.24 -3.43 24.91
N GLU A 93 -10.96 -2.47 25.79
CA GLU A 93 -10.09 -1.32 25.51
C GLU A 93 -8.62 -1.75 25.30
N ARG A 94 -8.13 -2.72 26.08
CA ARG A 94 -6.77 -3.28 25.90
C ARG A 94 -6.65 -3.99 24.55
N THR A 95 -7.59 -4.87 24.23
CA THR A 95 -7.61 -5.59 22.95
C THR A 95 -7.79 -4.64 21.76
N TRP A 96 -8.64 -3.62 21.89
CA TRP A 96 -8.73 -2.51 20.93
C TRP A 96 -7.37 -1.83 20.75
N ARG A 97 -6.73 -1.40 21.83
CA ARG A 97 -5.44 -0.68 21.79
C ARG A 97 -4.35 -1.52 21.14
N VAL A 98 -4.24 -2.81 21.46
CA VAL A 98 -3.28 -3.75 20.83
C VAL A 98 -3.55 -3.90 19.34
N ARG A 99 -4.81 -4.02 18.93
CA ARG A 99 -5.17 -4.08 17.50
C ARG A 99 -4.89 -2.77 16.78
N GLU A 100 -5.15 -1.64 17.44
CA GLU A 100 -4.91 -0.32 16.90
C GLU A 100 -3.42 -0.04 16.72
N THR A 101 -2.58 -0.41 17.70
CA THR A 101 -1.12 -0.28 17.59
C THR A 101 -0.57 -1.20 16.51
N ALA A 102 -1.03 -2.45 16.41
CA ALA A 102 -0.65 -3.36 15.33
C ALA A 102 -1.00 -2.76 13.95
N ARG A 103 -2.23 -2.26 13.78
CA ARG A 103 -2.65 -1.56 12.55
C ARG A 103 -1.81 -0.32 12.26
N ALA A 104 -1.40 0.44 13.28
CA ALA A 104 -0.54 1.60 13.11
C ALA A 104 0.86 1.21 12.64
N VAL A 105 1.42 0.14 13.20
CA VAL A 105 2.70 -0.47 12.78
C VAL A 105 2.61 -0.96 11.34
N ASP A 106 1.55 -1.66 10.95
CA ASP A 106 1.34 -2.12 9.57
C ASP A 106 1.26 -0.95 8.59
N ARG A 107 0.53 0.12 8.94
CA ARG A 107 0.47 1.35 8.13
C ARG A 107 1.83 2.05 8.05
N ALA A 108 2.59 2.10 9.14
CA ALA A 108 3.94 2.64 9.13
C ALA A 108 4.84 1.81 8.22
N ARG A 109 4.80 0.48 8.32
CA ARG A 109 5.55 -0.44 7.45
C ARG A 109 5.18 -0.27 5.98
N ALA A 110 3.90 -0.15 5.65
CA ALA A 110 3.45 0.09 4.27
C ALA A 110 3.91 1.45 3.71
N ARG A 111 4.05 2.46 4.57
CA ARG A 111 4.61 3.78 4.20
C ARG A 111 6.14 3.76 4.11
N SER A 112 6.80 2.99 4.98
CA SER A 112 8.25 2.88 5.07
C SER A 112 8.85 1.82 4.15
N THR A 113 8.05 0.92 3.57
CA THR A 113 8.51 0.04 2.49
C THR A 113 8.87 0.94 1.30
N PRO A 114 10.16 1.09 0.97
CA PRO A 114 10.53 1.78 -0.25
C PRO A 114 9.92 0.96 -1.38
N LYS A 115 9.19 1.59 -2.30
CA LYS A 115 8.98 0.98 -3.63
C LYS A 115 10.39 0.68 -4.13
N LYS A 116 10.85 -0.58 -4.07
CA LYS A 116 12.04 -1.02 -4.80
C LYS A 116 11.74 -0.62 -6.25
N LYS A 117 12.37 0.47 -6.73
CA LYS A 117 12.48 0.68 -8.17
C LYS A 117 13.10 -0.62 -8.66
N ARG A 118 12.36 -1.43 -9.43
CA ARG A 118 13.01 -2.49 -10.21
C ARG A 118 14.16 -1.77 -10.91
N PRO A 119 15.42 -2.16 -10.73
CA PRO A 119 16.47 -1.60 -11.55
C PRO A 119 15.98 -1.76 -12.98
N VAL A 120 15.84 -0.65 -13.71
CA VAL A 120 15.52 -0.71 -15.12
C VAL A 120 16.71 -1.46 -15.70
N SER A 121 16.50 -2.72 -16.08
CA SER A 121 17.53 -3.51 -16.74
C SER A 121 17.94 -2.75 -18.00
N GLN A 122 19.23 -2.75 -18.31
CA GLN A 122 19.74 -2.12 -19.53
C GLN A 122 18.92 -2.63 -20.73
N PRO A 123 18.45 -1.73 -21.62
CA PRO A 123 17.68 -2.15 -22.77
C PRO A 123 18.56 -3.00 -23.69
N ALA A 124 18.09 -4.22 -23.99
CA ALA A 124 18.69 -5.11 -24.96
C ALA A 124 18.09 -4.88 -26.36
N PRO A 125 18.88 -5.05 -27.43
CA PRO A 125 18.37 -4.98 -28.79
C PRO A 125 17.53 -6.23 -29.09
N ASP A 126 16.45 -6.06 -29.84
CA ASP A 126 15.63 -7.18 -30.32
C ASP A 126 16.15 -7.59 -31.71
N PRO A 127 16.83 -8.75 -31.85
CA PRO A 127 17.39 -9.19 -33.11
C PRO A 127 16.30 -9.54 -34.13
N ASP A 128 15.04 -9.76 -33.72
CA ASP A 128 13.90 -10.05 -34.61
C ASP A 128 13.04 -8.82 -34.89
N GLY A 129 13.40 -7.68 -34.28
CA GLY A 129 12.71 -6.41 -34.46
C GLY A 129 12.91 -5.77 -35.83
N SER A 130 12.19 -4.66 -36.04
CA SER A 130 12.37 -3.78 -37.20
C SER A 130 13.49 -2.76 -36.99
N SER A 131 14.01 -2.17 -38.07
CA SER A 131 14.95 -1.04 -38.02
C SER A 131 14.46 0.12 -37.17
N ALA A 132 13.16 0.43 -37.23
CA ALA A 132 12.55 1.48 -36.42
C ALA A 132 12.54 1.12 -34.92
N GLN A 133 12.32 -0.16 -34.60
CA GLN A 133 12.37 -0.68 -33.23
C GLN A 133 13.79 -0.67 -32.67
N PHE A 134 14.77 -1.10 -33.46
CA PHE A 134 16.18 -1.01 -33.12
C PHE A 134 16.60 0.43 -32.80
N MET A 135 16.17 1.41 -33.60
CA MET A 135 16.43 2.82 -33.33
C MET A 135 15.76 3.34 -32.05
N ARG A 136 14.56 2.86 -31.70
CA ARG A 136 13.94 3.17 -30.40
C ARG A 136 14.73 2.58 -29.26
N GLN A 137 15.18 1.34 -29.38
CA GLN A 137 16.00 0.68 -28.37
C GLN A 137 17.34 1.41 -28.20
N LEU A 138 17.99 1.82 -29.29
CA LEU A 138 19.27 2.55 -29.23
C LEU A 138 19.13 3.88 -28.49
N ARG A 139 18.02 4.60 -28.72
CA ARG A 139 17.70 5.81 -27.94
C ARG A 139 17.36 5.49 -26.48
N ALA A 140 16.70 4.37 -26.20
CA ALA A 140 16.44 3.92 -24.85
C ALA A 140 17.74 3.59 -24.10
N LEU A 141 18.73 2.98 -24.76
CA LEU A 141 20.07 2.72 -24.20
C LEU A 141 20.75 4.03 -23.80
N ARG A 142 20.70 5.04 -24.67
CA ARG A 142 21.21 6.38 -24.37
C ARG A 142 20.54 6.99 -23.14
N VAL A 143 19.21 6.89 -23.01
CA VAL A 143 18.49 7.39 -21.83
C VAL A 143 18.90 6.62 -20.57
N TRP A 144 19.09 5.30 -20.70
CA TRP A 144 19.52 4.44 -19.61
C TRP A 144 20.92 4.80 -19.09
N ASP A 145 21.85 5.17 -19.97
CA ASP A 145 23.21 5.63 -19.62
C ASP A 145 23.28 7.10 -19.12
N GLY A 146 22.13 7.73 -18.86
CA GLY A 146 22.07 9.09 -18.32
C GLY A 146 21.99 10.19 -19.39
N GLU A 147 21.54 9.84 -20.60
CA GLU A 147 21.28 10.78 -21.71
C GLU A 147 22.48 11.64 -22.13
N PRO A 148 23.68 11.05 -22.36
CA PRO A 148 24.84 11.81 -22.80
C PRO A 148 24.53 12.56 -24.11
N SER A 149 25.08 13.77 -24.25
CA SER A 149 24.89 14.57 -25.47
C SER A 149 25.62 13.95 -26.66
N SER A 150 25.21 14.26 -27.91
CA SER A 150 25.94 13.79 -29.11
C SER A 150 27.41 14.21 -29.12
N ARG A 151 27.74 15.34 -28.47
CA ARG A 151 29.12 15.81 -28.29
C ARG A 151 29.88 14.90 -27.31
N GLU A 152 29.23 14.54 -26.21
CA GLU A 152 29.81 13.67 -25.20
C GLU A 152 30.02 12.25 -25.72
N ILE A 153 29.06 11.69 -26.45
CA ILE A 153 29.19 10.40 -27.13
C ILE A 153 30.40 10.41 -28.08
N ALA A 154 30.56 11.47 -28.89
CA ALA A 154 31.73 11.62 -29.77
C ALA A 154 33.05 11.67 -28.98
N HIS A 155 33.08 12.41 -27.87
CA HIS A 155 34.26 12.48 -27.01
C HIS A 155 34.59 11.14 -26.34
N ARG A 156 33.58 10.40 -25.86
CA ARG A 156 33.76 9.06 -25.28
C ARG A 156 34.32 8.08 -26.32
N ALA A 157 33.79 8.09 -27.55
CA ALA A 157 34.29 7.25 -28.65
C ALA A 157 35.74 7.57 -29.05
N ILE A 158 36.14 8.85 -29.06
CA ILE A 158 37.54 9.25 -29.32
C ILE A 158 38.47 8.77 -28.20
N ARG A 159 38.03 8.86 -26.94
CA ARG A 159 38.85 8.44 -25.78
C ARG A 159 39.04 6.94 -25.69
N ALA A 160 38.06 6.15 -26.13
CA ALA A 160 38.13 4.70 -26.07
C ALA A 160 39.26 4.10 -26.91
N ARG A 161 39.75 4.80 -27.95
CA ARG A 161 40.77 4.32 -28.92
C ARG A 161 40.42 3.00 -29.63
N SER A 162 39.19 2.52 -29.49
CA SER A 162 38.65 1.31 -30.10
C SER A 162 38.32 1.48 -31.60
N TYR A 163 38.40 2.70 -32.12
CA TYR A 163 38.01 3.05 -33.49
C TYR A 163 39.09 3.92 -34.14
N GLU A 164 39.60 3.48 -35.31
CA GLU A 164 40.59 4.24 -36.09
C GLU A 164 40.05 5.61 -36.53
N MET A 165 38.75 5.68 -36.83
CA MET A 165 38.05 6.91 -37.18
C MET A 165 36.67 6.95 -36.52
N PRO A 166 36.55 7.53 -35.30
CA PRO A 166 35.28 7.62 -34.59
C PRO A 166 34.31 8.58 -35.32
N PRO A 167 32.99 8.33 -35.24
CA PRO A 167 32.01 9.17 -35.93
C PRO A 167 31.97 10.59 -35.34
N SER A 168 31.78 11.58 -36.22
CA SER A 168 31.69 12.97 -35.81
C SER A 168 30.43 13.25 -34.96
N ARG A 169 30.45 14.35 -34.20
CA ARG A 169 29.27 14.83 -33.43
C ARG A 169 28.02 14.95 -34.30
N THR A 170 28.15 15.47 -35.51
CA THR A 170 27.02 15.65 -36.44
C THR A 170 26.52 14.30 -36.94
N THR A 171 27.41 13.36 -37.24
CA THR A 171 27.06 11.97 -37.59
C THR A 171 26.27 11.29 -36.47
N ILE A 172 26.70 11.43 -35.22
CA ILE A 172 26.00 10.87 -34.05
C ILE A 172 24.63 11.54 -33.87
N SER A 173 24.56 12.86 -34.01
CA SER A 173 23.30 13.61 -33.89
C SER A 173 22.28 13.20 -34.96
N GLU A 174 22.74 13.00 -36.20
CA GLU A 174 21.90 12.57 -37.32
C GLU A 174 21.46 11.11 -37.16
N ALA A 175 22.36 10.23 -36.69
CA ALA A 175 22.04 8.84 -36.38
C ALA A 175 20.97 8.74 -35.28
N LEU A 176 21.04 9.57 -34.23
CA LEU A 176 20.11 9.54 -33.11
C LEU A 176 18.84 10.40 -33.32
N SER A 177 18.69 11.05 -34.48
CA SER A 177 17.54 11.89 -34.79
C SER A 177 16.22 11.10 -34.63
N PRO A 178 15.18 11.69 -34.01
CA PRO A 178 13.88 11.02 -33.86
C PRO A 178 13.21 10.75 -35.20
N ARG A 179 13.57 11.50 -36.25
CA ARG A 179 13.05 11.32 -37.62
C ARG A 179 13.66 10.12 -38.33
N ARG A 180 14.79 9.59 -37.84
CA ARG A 180 15.45 8.43 -38.43
C ARG A 180 14.82 7.14 -37.92
N GLY A 181 14.22 6.39 -38.85
CA GLY A 181 13.64 5.06 -38.62
C GLY A 181 14.42 3.91 -39.24
N HIS A 182 15.51 4.18 -39.98
CA HIS A 182 16.33 3.17 -40.64
C HIS A 182 17.70 3.03 -39.96
N LEU A 183 18.36 1.89 -40.17
CA LEU A 183 19.63 1.57 -39.53
C LEU A 183 20.77 2.50 -40.00
N PRO A 184 21.52 3.12 -39.06
CA PRO A 184 22.80 3.76 -39.35
C PRO A 184 23.85 2.72 -39.74
N ALA A 185 25.01 3.19 -40.21
CA ALA A 185 26.17 2.33 -40.44
C ALA A 185 26.58 1.62 -39.15
N LEU A 186 26.99 0.35 -39.25
CA LEU A 186 27.35 -0.48 -38.11
C LEU A 186 28.46 0.15 -37.25
N SER A 187 29.43 0.83 -37.87
CA SER A 187 30.49 1.57 -37.16
C SER A 187 29.93 2.66 -36.24
N VAL A 188 28.88 3.37 -36.67
CA VAL A 188 28.22 4.42 -35.89
C VAL A 188 27.42 3.79 -34.73
N VAL A 189 26.75 2.67 -34.98
CA VAL A 189 26.00 1.94 -33.94
C VAL A 189 26.95 1.44 -32.85
N ARG A 190 28.04 0.77 -33.23
CA ARG A 190 29.05 0.26 -32.28
C ARG A 190 29.61 1.39 -31.41
N ALA A 191 29.98 2.52 -32.01
CA ALA A 191 30.51 3.67 -31.28
C ALA A 191 29.50 4.28 -30.30
N ILE A 192 28.20 4.31 -30.66
CA ILE A 192 27.14 4.82 -29.76
C ILE A 192 26.91 3.83 -28.60
N VAL A 193 26.85 2.53 -28.88
CA VAL A 193 26.61 1.50 -27.85
C VAL A 193 27.76 1.43 -26.86
N ASP A 194 29.01 1.44 -27.35
CA ASP A 194 30.23 1.46 -26.55
C ASP A 194 30.28 2.71 -25.65
N ALA A 195 29.99 3.89 -26.21
CA ALA A 195 29.95 5.14 -25.46
C ALA A 195 28.81 5.23 -24.41
N CYS A 196 27.76 4.40 -24.57
CA CYS A 196 26.62 4.29 -23.65
C CYS A 196 26.69 3.03 -22.76
N SER A 197 27.89 2.45 -22.59
CA SER A 197 28.14 1.29 -21.71
C SER A 197 27.30 0.04 -22.06
N GLY A 198 26.86 -0.11 -23.31
CA GLY A 198 26.05 -1.23 -23.78
C GLY A 198 26.88 -2.43 -24.28
N PRO A 199 26.30 -3.64 -24.34
CA PRO A 199 26.98 -4.83 -24.84
C PRO A 199 27.16 -4.77 -26.36
N VAL A 200 28.32 -4.31 -26.83
CA VAL A 200 28.56 -4.03 -28.26
C VAL A 200 28.30 -5.23 -29.17
N ASP A 201 28.55 -6.45 -28.70
CA ASP A 201 28.37 -7.67 -29.48
C ASP A 201 26.88 -7.97 -29.74
N ASP A 202 26.04 -7.97 -28.70
CA ASP A 202 24.58 -8.18 -28.81
C ASP A 202 23.93 -7.19 -29.80
N TRP A 203 24.37 -5.93 -29.75
CA TRP A 203 23.89 -4.88 -30.65
C TRP A 203 24.41 -5.02 -32.07
N THR A 204 25.61 -5.58 -32.24
CA THR A 204 26.18 -5.87 -33.55
C THR A 204 25.44 -7.02 -34.22
N ASP A 205 25.12 -8.07 -33.47
CA ASP A 205 24.42 -9.24 -33.99
C ASP A 205 22.96 -8.92 -34.32
N ALA A 206 22.27 -8.17 -33.46
CA ALA A 206 20.92 -7.67 -33.78
C ALA A 206 20.92 -6.75 -35.01
N TRP A 207 21.91 -5.87 -35.17
CA TRP A 207 22.03 -5.04 -36.37
C TRP A 207 22.21 -5.89 -37.64
N ARG A 208 23.07 -6.92 -37.58
CA ARG A 208 23.32 -7.84 -38.71
C ARG A 208 22.06 -8.63 -39.07
N ALA A 209 21.37 -9.19 -38.09
CA ALA A 209 20.13 -9.94 -38.28
C ALA A 209 19.07 -9.10 -39.00
N ILE A 210 18.85 -7.85 -38.54
CA ILE A 210 17.89 -6.94 -39.17
C ILE A 210 18.33 -6.59 -40.60
N ARG A 211 19.62 -6.31 -40.82
CA ARG A 211 20.14 -5.95 -42.15
C ARG A 211 20.07 -7.07 -43.17
N LEU A 212 20.39 -8.30 -42.77
CA LEU A 212 20.29 -9.46 -43.64
C LEU A 212 18.83 -9.68 -44.07
N ARG A 213 17.88 -9.55 -43.14
CA ARG A 213 16.44 -9.60 -43.48
C ARG A 213 16.00 -8.47 -44.39
N GLU A 214 16.45 -7.23 -44.18
CA GLU A 214 16.13 -6.10 -45.09
C GLU A 214 16.67 -6.30 -46.50
N LEU A 215 17.77 -7.04 -46.65
CA LEU A 215 18.40 -7.37 -47.94
C LEU A 215 17.85 -8.68 -48.55
N GLY A 216 16.94 -9.38 -47.87
CA GLY A 216 16.37 -10.65 -48.34
C GLY A 216 17.31 -11.87 -48.19
N TYR A 217 18.38 -11.77 -47.40
CA TYR A 217 19.21 -12.92 -47.02
C TYR A 217 18.57 -13.64 -45.83
N GLU A 218 17.61 -14.52 -46.11
CA GLU A 218 17.24 -15.60 -45.18
C GLU A 218 18.25 -16.73 -45.38
N GLY A 219 18.82 -17.27 -44.30
CA GLY A 219 19.85 -18.30 -44.39
C GLY A 219 19.36 -19.52 -45.16
N GLU A 220 19.92 -19.73 -46.35
CA GLU A 220 19.88 -21.04 -47.01
C GLU A 220 20.59 -22.04 -46.09
N GLY A 221 19.82 -22.89 -45.44
CA GLY A 221 20.35 -24.09 -44.81
C GLY A 221 20.77 -25.07 -45.89
N GLU A 222 22.07 -25.31 -46.03
CA GLU A 222 22.61 -26.46 -46.75
C GLU A 222 22.29 -27.75 -45.97
N GLY A 223 21.78 -28.78 -46.67
CA GLY A 223 21.55 -30.11 -46.09
C GLY A 223 20.77 -31.09 -46.96
N GLU A 224 21.43 -31.61 -47.99
CA GLU A 224 21.05 -32.68 -48.93
C GLU A 224 20.30 -33.94 -48.40
N ALA A 225 19.67 -34.60 -49.38
CA ALA A 225 19.45 -36.05 -49.55
C ALA A 225 18.10 -36.64 -49.11
N GLN A 226 17.26 -36.94 -50.10
CA GLN A 226 16.72 -38.30 -50.25
C GLN A 226 16.48 -38.60 -51.74
N LEU A 227 17.39 -39.37 -52.32
CA LEU A 227 17.12 -40.18 -53.52
C LEU A 227 16.05 -41.22 -53.15
N GLY A 228 15.01 -41.30 -53.98
CA GLY A 228 13.97 -42.32 -53.99
C GLY A 228 13.30 -42.34 -55.35
#